data_AF-A0A480BRA1-F1
#
_entry.id   AF-A0A480BRA1-F1
#
_cell.length_a   1.000
_cell.length_b   1.000
_cell.length_c   1.000
_cell.angle_alpha   90.00
_cell.angle_beta   90.00
_cell.angle_gamma   90.00
#
_symmetry.space_group_name_H-M   'P 1'
#
loop_
_entity.id
_entity.type
_entity.pdbx_description
1 polymer ?
#
loop_
_entity_poly.entity_id
_entity_poly.type
_entity_poly.pdbx_seq_one_letter_code
_entity_poly.pdbx_strand_id
1 'polypeptide(L)'
;MAQLAAGAELVLQAPSEIGSGRLVQAYSDKFRQLPEAELPVPDDGALALLLNLDHLLLPTAGRLTEGRLPSVWHDLLAALSARYPTAVVSQRSLGELAARIPEPSVYLAGNHGLQLRGPTYAPASLDAAHDWRPLLDTVSERLTAVAADFPGCQVIHKEAALSVCLGETPPAAMAQLRRALLRALSAFENLQIDGEPTQLHIRPALDWDAGSAVDWLLARMQQAVG
;
A
#
# COMPACT_ATOMS: atom_id res chain seq x y z
N MET A 1 -3.41 -11.07 -22.98
CA MET A 1 -4.09 -10.65 -21.72
C MET A 1 -3.03 -10.08 -20.78
N ALA A 2 -2.77 -8.78 -20.67
CA ALA A 2 -3.37 -7.58 -21.24
C ALA A 2 -2.22 -6.67 -21.73
N GLN A 3 -2.31 -6.21 -22.97
CA GLN A 3 -1.51 -5.11 -23.54
C GLN A 3 -2.33 -3.84 -23.38
N LEU A 4 -1.83 -2.84 -22.63
CA LEU A 4 -2.26 -1.44 -22.72
C LEU A 4 -0.99 -0.61 -22.42
N ALA A 5 -0.29 -0.16 -23.46
CA ALA A 5 -0.39 1.18 -24.08
C ALA A 5 0.29 2.27 -23.23
N ALA A 6 1.48 2.68 -23.69
CA ALA A 6 2.33 3.80 -23.23
C ALA A 6 3.08 3.64 -21.88
N GLY A 7 4.27 2.99 -21.94
CA GLY A 7 5.48 3.54 -21.30
C GLY A 7 5.75 3.30 -19.81
N ALA A 8 5.02 2.42 -19.12
CA ALA A 8 5.32 2.06 -17.73
C ALA A 8 5.72 0.59 -17.60
N GLU A 9 6.97 0.29 -17.26
CA GLU A 9 7.30 -0.87 -16.42
C GLU A 9 8.76 -0.88 -15.93
N LEU A 10 8.94 -0.87 -14.60
CA LEU A 10 9.55 -2.05 -13.99
C LEU A 10 8.81 -2.42 -12.70
N VAL A 11 7.92 -3.39 -12.85
CA VAL A 11 7.27 -4.12 -11.76
C VAL A 11 8.30 -5.05 -11.12
N LEU A 12 8.61 -4.85 -9.85
CA LEU A 12 9.30 -5.83 -9.03
C LEU A 12 8.27 -6.51 -8.12
N GLN A 13 7.59 -7.52 -8.66
CA GLN A 13 6.96 -8.53 -7.82
C GLN A 13 8.07 -9.39 -7.23
N ALA A 14 8.35 -9.25 -5.94
CA ALA A 14 9.08 -10.27 -5.19
C ALA A 14 8.01 -11.17 -4.51
N PRO A 15 7.70 -12.36 -5.06
CA PRO A 15 6.73 -13.26 -4.48
C PRO A 15 7.35 -13.96 -3.26
N SER A 16 6.67 -13.85 -2.12
CA SER A 16 6.56 -14.88 -1.08
C SER A 16 7.80 -15.46 -0.35
N GLU A 17 9.04 -15.05 -0.60
CA GLU A 17 10.23 -15.74 0.01
C GLU A 17 11.13 -14.89 0.93
N ILE A 18 10.67 -13.76 1.48
CA ILE A 18 11.50 -12.96 2.40
C ILE A 18 11.44 -13.52 3.82
N GLY A 19 12.29 -14.52 4.10
CA GLY A 19 12.49 -15.13 5.41
C GLY A 19 13.94 -15.18 5.90
N SER A 20 14.93 -14.71 5.13
CA SER A 20 16.33 -14.68 5.57
C SER A 20 17.10 -13.50 4.98
N GLY A 21 17.77 -12.70 5.83
CA GLY A 21 18.46 -11.45 5.45
C GLY A 21 19.51 -11.54 4.33
N ARG A 22 19.82 -12.74 3.81
CA ARG A 22 20.66 -12.96 2.62
C ARG A 22 20.02 -12.45 1.32
N LEU A 23 18.71 -12.58 1.17
CA LEU A 23 18.00 -12.10 -0.03
C LEU A 23 17.91 -10.57 -0.07
N VAL A 24 17.71 -9.93 1.08
CA VAL A 24 17.75 -8.47 1.21
C VAL A 24 19.11 -7.92 0.77
N GLN A 25 20.20 -8.59 1.15
CA GLN A 25 21.54 -8.22 0.71
C GLN A 25 21.73 -8.40 -0.80
N ALA A 26 21.28 -9.52 -1.39
CA ALA A 26 21.39 -9.77 -2.82
C ALA A 26 20.59 -8.77 -3.68
N TYR A 27 19.37 -8.44 -3.27
CA TYR A 27 18.59 -7.37 -3.89
C TYR A 27 19.26 -6.02 -3.68
N SER A 28 19.66 -5.68 -2.46
CA SER A 28 20.46 -4.48 -2.17
C SER A 28 21.68 -4.37 -3.08
N ASP A 29 22.42 -5.44 -3.30
CA ASP A 29 23.65 -5.41 -4.11
C ASP A 29 23.32 -5.24 -5.60
N LYS A 30 22.28 -5.93 -6.11
CA LYS A 30 21.74 -5.69 -7.46
C LYS A 30 21.21 -4.25 -7.60
N PHE A 31 20.57 -3.72 -6.56
CA PHE A 31 20.02 -2.38 -6.50
C PHE A 31 21.06 -1.30 -6.23
N ARG A 32 22.22 -1.63 -5.65
CA ARG A 32 23.38 -0.74 -5.53
C ARG A 32 24.14 -0.67 -6.86
N GLN A 33 24.06 -1.75 -7.64
CA GLN A 33 24.49 -1.75 -9.04
C GLN A 33 23.51 -0.96 -9.92
N LEU A 34 22.20 -0.93 -9.66
CA LEU A 34 21.21 -0.18 -10.47
C LEU A 34 21.37 1.35 -10.57
N PRO A 35 21.86 2.10 -9.58
CA PRO A 35 22.20 3.49 -9.77
C PRO A 35 23.38 3.65 -10.76
N GLU A 36 24.29 2.68 -10.85
CA GLU A 36 25.43 2.73 -11.79
C GLU A 36 25.14 1.97 -13.10
N ALA A 37 24.19 1.04 -13.10
CA ALA A 37 23.76 0.28 -14.25
C ALA A 37 22.68 1.07 -14.99
N GLU A 38 22.79 1.12 -16.31
CA GLU A 38 21.73 1.68 -17.13
C GLU A 38 20.49 0.79 -17.00
N LEU A 39 19.45 1.33 -16.34
CA LEU A 39 18.12 0.77 -16.49
C LEU A 39 17.76 0.84 -17.98
N PRO A 40 17.09 -0.18 -18.54
CA PRO A 40 16.64 -0.12 -19.93
C PRO A 40 15.62 1.03 -20.06
N VAL A 41 16.10 2.20 -20.43
CA VAL A 41 15.27 3.34 -20.78
C VAL A 41 14.75 3.06 -22.20
N PRO A 42 13.42 3.03 -22.42
CA PRO A 42 12.90 2.87 -23.77
C PRO A 42 13.42 4.00 -24.66
N ASP A 43 13.76 3.69 -25.91
CA ASP A 43 14.37 4.64 -26.87
C ASP A 43 13.57 5.96 -27.03
N ASP A 44 12.27 5.95 -26.71
CA ASP A 44 11.33 7.08 -26.82
C ASP A 44 10.62 7.46 -25.50
N GLY A 45 11.10 6.99 -24.33
CA GLY A 45 10.32 7.05 -23.08
C GLY A 45 11.03 7.62 -21.85
N ALA A 46 10.32 8.44 -21.07
CA ALA A 46 10.72 8.76 -19.70
C ALA A 46 10.42 7.57 -18.77
N LEU A 47 11.39 7.17 -17.95
CA LEU A 47 11.25 6.07 -17.00
C LEU A 47 10.73 6.58 -15.64
N ALA A 48 9.60 6.03 -15.19
CA ALA A 48 9.07 6.21 -13.83
C ALA A 48 9.06 4.87 -13.07
N LEU A 49 9.39 4.91 -11.79
CA LEU A 49 9.50 3.73 -10.93
C LEU A 49 8.33 3.67 -9.95
N LEU A 50 7.59 2.55 -9.93
CA LEU A 50 6.53 2.30 -8.96
C LEU A 50 6.88 1.03 -8.17
N LEU A 51 7.19 1.19 -6.89
CA LEU A 51 7.73 0.14 -6.04
C LEU A 51 6.69 -0.33 -5.01
N ASN A 52 6.45 -1.64 -4.93
CA ASN A 52 5.65 -2.24 -3.87
C ASN A 52 6.57 -2.84 -2.79
N LEU A 53 6.57 -2.24 -1.60
CA LEU A 53 7.44 -2.64 -0.49
C LEU A 53 6.70 -3.30 0.67
N ASP A 54 5.42 -3.65 0.53
CA ASP A 54 4.58 -4.14 1.65
C ASP A 54 5.19 -5.34 2.38
N HIS A 55 5.78 -6.26 1.63
CA HIS A 55 6.45 -7.46 2.13
C HIS A 55 7.68 -7.16 3.00
N LEU A 56 8.35 -6.01 2.80
CA LEU A 56 9.47 -5.53 3.62
C LEU A 56 8.99 -4.76 4.86
N LEU A 57 7.77 -4.24 4.81
CA LEU A 57 7.14 -3.52 5.89
C LEU A 57 6.37 -4.47 6.81
N LEU A 58 6.40 -5.78 6.57
CA LEU A 58 5.70 -6.76 7.41
C LEU A 58 6.19 -6.70 8.87
N PRO A 59 5.30 -7.00 9.83
CA PRO A 59 5.66 -7.15 11.24
C PRO A 59 6.81 -8.13 11.41
N THR A 60 7.88 -7.73 12.09
CA THR A 60 8.80 -8.71 12.67
C THR A 60 8.11 -9.33 13.89
N ALA A 61 8.22 -10.65 14.06
CA ALA A 61 7.44 -11.48 14.99
C ALA A 61 6.88 -10.75 16.23
N GLY A 62 5.55 -10.63 16.31
CA GLY A 62 4.82 -10.18 17.49
C GLY A 62 4.36 -8.72 17.55
N ARG A 63 4.67 -7.86 16.56
CA ARG A 63 4.26 -6.43 16.59
C ARG A 63 3.83 -5.89 15.23
N LEU A 64 2.51 -5.77 15.04
CA LEU A 64 1.83 -5.41 13.79
C LEU A 64 2.27 -4.07 13.15
N THR A 65 2.90 -3.19 13.92
CA THR A 65 3.26 -1.82 13.55
C THR A 65 4.78 -1.57 13.49
N GLU A 66 5.64 -2.57 13.71
CA GLU A 66 7.09 -2.35 13.86
C GLU A 66 7.97 -2.69 12.64
N GLY A 67 7.39 -3.10 11.50
CA GLY A 67 8.18 -3.40 10.29
C GLY A 67 8.98 -2.18 9.79
N ARG A 68 10.24 -2.05 10.20
CA ARG A 68 11.11 -0.96 9.76
C ARG A 68 11.71 -1.32 8.41
N LEU A 69 11.66 -0.36 7.49
CA LEU A 69 12.39 -0.48 6.24
C LEU A 69 13.89 -0.47 6.57
N PRO A 70 14.68 -1.50 6.20
CA PRO A 70 16.11 -1.51 6.50
C PRO A 70 16.83 -0.30 5.87
N SER A 71 17.88 0.21 6.51
CA SER A 71 18.62 1.41 6.07
C SER A 71 19.05 1.36 4.59
N VAL A 72 19.40 0.18 4.10
CA VAL A 72 19.83 -0.01 2.71
C VAL A 72 18.76 0.32 1.68
N TRP A 73 17.48 0.19 2.04
CA TRP A 73 16.37 0.57 1.17
C TRP A 73 16.13 2.07 1.17
N HIS A 74 16.42 2.77 2.28
CA HIS A 74 16.42 4.22 2.31
C HIS A 74 17.50 4.78 1.37
N ASP A 75 18.72 4.24 1.43
CA ASP A 75 19.81 4.61 0.52
C ASP A 75 19.43 4.36 -0.94
N LEU A 76 18.77 3.23 -1.21
CA LEU A 76 18.29 2.90 -2.54
C LEU A 76 17.22 3.87 -3.03
N LEU A 77 16.19 4.16 -2.22
CA LEU A 77 15.12 5.07 -2.59
C LEU A 77 15.68 6.48 -2.87
N ALA A 78 16.64 6.93 -2.08
CA ALA A 78 17.36 8.18 -2.33
C ALA A 78 18.11 8.15 -3.66
N ALA A 79 18.85 7.08 -3.95
CA ALA A 79 19.62 6.93 -5.19
C ALA A 79 18.73 6.84 -6.45
N LEU A 80 17.60 6.13 -6.36
CA LEU A 80 16.64 5.99 -7.46
C LEU A 80 15.89 7.30 -7.69
N SER A 81 15.34 7.91 -6.64
CA SER A 81 14.55 9.15 -6.75
C SER A 81 15.36 10.36 -7.18
N ALA A 82 16.69 10.33 -7.06
CA ALA A 82 17.59 11.35 -7.61
C ALA A 82 17.74 11.27 -9.14
N ARG A 83 17.43 10.12 -9.76
CA ARG A 83 17.61 9.88 -11.21
C ARG A 83 16.29 9.70 -11.95
N TYR A 84 15.31 9.07 -11.29
CA TYR A 84 14.03 8.70 -11.89
C TYR A 84 12.90 9.11 -10.95
N PRO A 85 11.79 9.67 -11.48
CA PRO A 85 10.57 9.82 -10.70
C PRO A 85 10.17 8.49 -10.07
N THR A 86 10.04 8.47 -8.74
CA THR A 86 9.88 7.23 -7.98
C THR A 86 8.68 7.34 -7.04
N ALA A 87 7.80 6.34 -7.06
CA ALA A 87 6.70 6.15 -6.12
C ALA A 87 6.87 4.87 -5.33
N VAL A 88 6.43 4.90 -4.07
CA VAL A 88 6.16 3.70 -3.27
C VAL A 88 4.66 3.53 -3.11
N VAL A 89 4.17 2.35 -3.49
CA VAL A 89 2.76 1.95 -3.42
C VAL A 89 2.61 0.89 -2.33
N SER A 90 1.64 1.10 -1.44
CA SER A 90 1.43 0.25 -0.26
C SER A 90 -0.04 0.14 0.13
N GLN A 91 -0.40 -1.00 0.72
CA GLN A 91 -1.70 -1.23 1.35
C GLN A 91 -1.81 -0.62 2.76
N ARG A 92 -0.71 -0.08 3.30
CA ARG A 92 -0.68 0.62 4.59
C ARG A 92 -1.29 2.00 4.47
N SER A 93 -1.68 2.60 5.60
CA SER A 93 -2.17 3.97 5.59
C SER A 93 -1.08 4.91 5.08
N LEU A 94 -1.46 6.03 4.45
CA LEU A 94 -0.49 7.00 3.96
C LEU A 94 0.37 7.56 5.11
N GLY A 95 -0.22 7.79 6.28
CA GLY A 95 0.51 8.24 7.47
C GLY A 95 1.55 7.24 7.96
N GLU A 96 1.20 5.94 8.00
CA GLU A 96 2.17 4.89 8.35
C GLU A 96 3.28 4.79 7.31
N LEU A 97 2.92 4.79 6.03
CA LEU A 97 3.88 4.73 4.93
C LEU A 97 4.86 5.92 4.99
N ALA A 98 4.36 7.13 5.19
CA ALA A 98 5.17 8.34 5.30
C ALA A 98 6.11 8.33 6.52
N ALA A 99 5.70 7.74 7.64
CA ALA A 99 6.56 7.59 8.81
C ALA A 99 7.70 6.59 8.57
N ARG A 100 7.49 5.60 7.69
CA ARG A 100 8.49 4.58 7.34
C ARG A 100 9.36 4.95 6.14
N ILE A 101 8.93 5.91 5.32
CA ILE A 101 9.60 6.34 4.09
C ILE A 101 9.72 7.88 4.15
N PRO A 102 10.69 8.40 4.92
CA PRO A 102 10.86 9.84 5.13
C PRO A 102 11.52 10.54 3.93
N GLU A 103 11.87 9.82 2.87
CA GLU A 103 12.52 10.35 1.67
C GLU A 103 11.69 11.50 1.06
N PRO A 104 12.24 12.73 1.01
CA PRO A 104 11.48 13.89 0.56
C PRO A 104 11.21 13.88 -0.94
N SER A 105 11.93 13.09 -1.72
CA SER A 105 11.87 13.02 -3.19
C SER A 105 10.94 11.92 -3.73
N VAL A 106 10.31 11.13 -2.85
CA VAL A 106 9.52 9.97 -3.23
C VAL A 106 8.02 10.27 -3.14
N TYR A 107 7.29 9.89 -4.19
CA TYR A 107 5.83 9.85 -4.19
C TYR A 107 5.34 8.68 -3.33
N LEU A 108 4.27 8.87 -2.57
CA LEU A 108 3.70 7.83 -1.74
C LEU A 108 2.25 7.58 -2.12
N ALA A 109 1.88 6.30 -2.23
CA ALA A 109 0.51 5.86 -2.42
C ALA A 109 0.13 4.88 -1.31
N GLY A 110 -0.68 5.35 -0.37
CA GLY A 110 -1.22 4.54 0.73
C GLY A 110 -2.65 4.08 0.47
N ASN A 111 -3.14 3.17 1.30
CA ASN A 111 -4.50 2.65 1.27
C ASN A 111 -4.91 2.15 -0.14
N HIS A 112 -4.04 1.37 -0.79
CA HIS A 112 -4.25 0.88 -2.16
C HIS A 112 -4.42 1.99 -3.21
N GLY A 113 -3.78 3.15 -2.99
CA GLY A 113 -3.86 4.29 -3.91
C GLY A 113 -5.04 5.23 -3.66
N LEU A 114 -5.83 5.03 -2.60
CA LEU A 114 -6.87 5.98 -2.18
C LEU A 114 -6.29 7.29 -1.67
N GLN A 115 -5.05 7.25 -1.17
CA GLN A 115 -4.35 8.44 -0.70
C GLN A 115 -2.98 8.54 -1.34
N LEU A 116 -2.71 9.67 -1.98
CA LEU A 116 -1.47 9.95 -2.69
C LEU A 116 -0.79 11.20 -2.11
N ARG A 117 0.53 11.17 -2.05
CA ARG A 117 1.39 12.29 -1.65
C ARG A 117 2.55 12.41 -2.62
N GLY A 118 2.79 13.60 -3.14
CA GLY A 118 3.98 13.95 -3.90
C GLY A 118 5.21 14.17 -3.03
N PRO A 119 6.36 14.47 -3.66
CA PRO A 119 7.57 14.83 -2.95
C PRO A 119 7.43 16.18 -2.24
N THR A 120 8.27 16.41 -1.24
CA THR A 120 8.24 17.62 -0.39
C THR A 120 8.47 18.91 -1.19
N TYR A 121 9.28 18.86 -2.25
CA TYR A 121 9.57 20.02 -3.09
C TYR A 121 8.48 20.32 -4.13
N ALA A 122 7.58 19.36 -4.39
CA ALA A 122 6.41 19.52 -5.26
C ALA A 122 5.18 18.92 -4.55
N PRO A 123 4.74 19.55 -3.44
CA PRO A 123 3.73 18.97 -2.58
C PRO A 123 2.40 18.93 -3.32
N ALA A 124 1.99 17.73 -3.67
CA ALA A 124 0.69 17.40 -4.22
C ALA A 124 0.07 16.31 -3.35
N SER A 125 -1.23 16.35 -3.12
CA SER A 125 -1.92 15.28 -2.41
C SER A 125 -3.27 15.01 -3.04
N LEU A 126 -3.70 13.77 -2.94
CA LEU A 126 -5.04 13.34 -3.29
C LEU A 126 -5.53 12.41 -2.18
N ASP A 127 -6.77 12.62 -1.74
CA ASP A 127 -7.46 11.73 -0.81
C ASP A 127 -8.84 11.43 -1.43
N ALA A 128 -8.92 10.33 -2.18
CA ALA A 128 -10.14 9.90 -2.86
C ALA A 128 -11.26 9.54 -1.88
N ALA A 129 -10.90 9.20 -0.63
CA ALA A 129 -11.84 8.77 0.40
C ALA A 129 -12.20 9.90 1.39
N HIS A 130 -11.79 11.15 1.14
CA HIS A 130 -11.98 12.27 2.07
C HIS A 130 -13.43 12.39 2.57
N ASP A 131 -14.38 12.43 1.63
CA ASP A 131 -15.81 12.61 1.93
C ASP A 131 -16.45 11.36 2.58
N TRP A 132 -15.73 10.24 2.62
CA TRP A 132 -16.21 8.96 3.12
C TRP A 132 -15.76 8.64 4.55
N ARG A 133 -14.94 9.51 5.15
CA ARG A 133 -14.44 9.34 6.53
C ARG A 133 -15.57 9.14 7.54
N PRO A 134 -16.69 9.91 7.54
CA PRO A 134 -17.78 9.68 8.49
C PRO A 134 -18.43 8.29 8.36
N LEU A 135 -18.53 7.76 7.13
CA LEU A 135 -19.01 6.40 6.91
C LEU A 135 -18.03 5.38 7.50
N LEU A 136 -16.73 5.54 7.22
CA LEU A 136 -15.69 4.63 7.71
C LEU A 136 -15.59 4.62 9.24
N ASP A 137 -15.74 5.78 9.89
CA ASP A 137 -15.79 5.90 11.34
C ASP A 137 -16.96 5.09 11.90
N THR A 138 -18.17 5.28 11.35
CA THR A 138 -19.38 4.56 11.76
C THR A 138 -19.27 3.05 11.55
N VAL A 139 -18.74 2.63 10.40
CA VAL A 139 -18.52 1.21 10.10
C VAL A 139 -17.51 0.61 11.07
N SER A 140 -16.42 1.32 11.37
CA SER A 140 -15.39 0.87 12.30
C SER A 140 -15.92 0.69 13.71
N GLU A 141 -16.70 1.64 14.23
CA GLU A 141 -17.36 1.51 15.53
C GLU A 141 -18.25 0.25 15.58
N ARG A 142 -19.07 0.06 14.53
CA ARG A 142 -19.96 -1.09 14.43
C ARG A 142 -19.20 -2.41 14.40
N LEU A 143 -18.13 -2.49 13.61
CA LEU A 143 -17.30 -3.69 13.51
C LEU A 143 -16.51 -3.96 14.78
N THR A 144 -16.05 -2.90 15.47
CA THR A 144 -15.33 -3.02 16.74
C THR A 144 -16.22 -3.61 17.82
N ALA A 145 -17.49 -3.21 17.87
CA ALA A 145 -18.47 -3.81 18.78
C ALA A 145 -18.70 -5.30 18.49
N VAL A 146 -18.74 -5.70 17.21
CA VAL A 146 -18.83 -7.12 16.82
C VAL A 146 -17.55 -7.89 17.18
N ALA A 147 -16.39 -7.31 16.89
CA ALA A 147 -15.09 -7.94 17.12
C ALA A 147 -14.82 -8.19 18.63
N ALA A 148 -15.42 -7.40 19.52
CA ALA A 148 -15.30 -7.58 20.97
C ALA A 148 -15.74 -8.97 21.47
N ASP A 149 -16.67 -9.63 20.77
CA ASP A 149 -17.14 -10.98 21.10
C ASP A 149 -16.20 -12.09 20.59
N PHE A 150 -15.16 -11.75 19.82
CA PHE A 150 -14.27 -12.72 19.16
C PHE A 150 -12.79 -12.45 19.48
N PRO A 151 -12.22 -13.16 20.47
CA PRO A 151 -10.81 -13.04 20.81
C PRO A 151 -9.90 -13.24 19.58
N GLY A 152 -8.97 -12.31 19.37
CA GLY A 152 -8.05 -12.34 18.22
C GLY A 152 -8.55 -11.59 16.98
N CYS A 153 -9.83 -11.19 16.94
CA CYS A 153 -10.32 -10.29 15.90
C CYS A 153 -9.93 -8.84 16.21
N GLN A 154 -9.39 -8.13 15.22
CA GLN A 154 -8.97 -6.73 15.37
C GLN A 154 -9.45 -5.91 14.18
N VAL A 155 -10.03 -4.74 14.46
CA VAL A 155 -10.40 -3.75 13.45
C VAL A 155 -9.34 -2.65 13.42
N ILE A 156 -8.80 -2.37 12.25
CA ILE A 156 -7.77 -1.35 12.01
C ILE A 156 -8.39 -0.28 11.12
N HIS A 157 -8.55 0.92 11.68
CA HIS A 157 -8.98 2.11 10.94
C HIS A 157 -7.77 2.78 10.27
N LYS A 158 -7.77 2.88 8.93
CA LYS A 158 -6.65 3.44 8.15
C LYS A 158 -6.97 4.78 7.50
N GLU A 159 -7.97 5.49 8.02
CA GLU A 159 -8.51 6.77 7.52
C GLU A 159 -9.29 6.68 6.21
N ALA A 160 -8.72 6.09 5.16
CA ALA A 160 -9.37 5.94 3.85
C ALA A 160 -9.95 4.54 3.62
N ALA A 161 -9.67 3.58 4.51
CA ALA A 161 -10.13 2.21 4.46
C ALA A 161 -10.10 1.58 5.86
N LEU A 162 -10.70 0.41 6.00
CA LEU A 162 -10.63 -0.44 7.18
C LEU A 162 -9.99 -1.79 6.84
N SER A 163 -9.35 -2.40 7.82
CA SER A 163 -8.94 -3.80 7.77
C SER A 163 -9.45 -4.54 8.99
N VAL A 164 -10.00 -5.74 8.81
CA VAL A 164 -10.41 -6.61 9.91
C VAL A 164 -9.53 -7.85 9.89
N CYS A 165 -8.61 -7.94 10.84
CA CYS A 165 -7.82 -9.14 11.08
C CYS A 165 -8.68 -10.15 11.83
N LEU A 166 -8.75 -11.39 11.34
CA LEU A 166 -9.64 -12.42 11.90
C LEU A 166 -8.96 -13.35 12.91
N GLY A 167 -7.64 -13.18 13.12
CA GLY A 167 -6.83 -13.94 14.09
C GLY A 167 -6.84 -15.46 13.90
N GLU A 168 -6.17 -16.17 14.81
CA GLU A 168 -6.26 -17.63 14.90
C GLU A 168 -7.54 -18.02 15.66
N THR A 169 -8.68 -17.82 15.03
CA THR A 169 -9.98 -18.23 15.57
C THR A 169 -10.27 -19.69 15.16
N PRO A 170 -10.77 -20.57 16.06
CA PRO A 170 -11.17 -21.93 15.69
C PRO A 170 -12.14 -21.94 14.51
N PRO A 171 -12.11 -22.92 13.58
CA PRO A 171 -12.88 -22.86 12.34
C PRO A 171 -14.39 -22.59 12.52
N ALA A 172 -15.01 -23.17 13.54
CA ALA A 172 -16.43 -22.96 13.86
C ALA A 172 -16.72 -21.51 14.28
N ALA A 173 -15.86 -20.93 15.13
CA ALA A 173 -15.96 -19.54 15.56
C ALA A 173 -15.59 -18.57 14.42
N MET A 174 -14.68 -18.93 13.53
CA MET A 174 -14.34 -18.16 12.34
C MET A 174 -15.54 -17.99 11.39
N ALA A 175 -16.28 -19.08 11.14
CA ALA A 175 -17.51 -19.02 10.33
C ALA A 175 -18.61 -18.17 11.00
N GLN A 176 -18.69 -18.17 12.33
CA GLN A 176 -19.61 -17.31 13.08
C GLN A 176 -19.19 -15.83 12.98
N LEU A 177 -17.89 -15.55 13.19
CA LEU A 177 -17.30 -14.22 13.07
C LEU A 177 -17.54 -13.61 11.69
N ARG A 178 -17.17 -14.31 10.61
CA ARG A 178 -17.39 -13.80 9.23
C ARG A 178 -18.86 -13.49 8.97
N ARG A 179 -19.78 -14.34 9.42
CA ARG A 179 -21.23 -14.08 9.30
C ARG A 179 -21.67 -12.86 10.12
N ALA A 180 -21.13 -12.67 11.32
CA ALA A 180 -21.44 -11.51 12.16
C ALA A 180 -20.93 -10.20 11.53
N LEU A 181 -19.70 -10.19 11.02
CA LEU A 181 -19.11 -9.06 10.30
C LEU A 181 -19.90 -8.71 9.04
N LEU A 182 -20.22 -9.70 8.20
CA LEU A 182 -20.99 -9.47 6.97
C LEU A 182 -22.41 -8.93 7.25
N ARG A 183 -23.07 -9.43 8.31
CA ARG A 183 -24.38 -8.88 8.75
C ARG A 183 -24.27 -7.47 9.30
N ALA A 184 -23.18 -7.13 9.97
CA ALA A 184 -22.95 -5.77 10.44
C ALA A 184 -22.70 -4.83 9.25
N LEU A 185 -21.97 -5.28 8.25
CA LEU A 185 -21.67 -4.53 7.03
C LEU A 185 -22.88 -4.35 6.12
N SER A 186 -23.82 -5.30 6.09
CA SER A 186 -25.01 -5.20 5.24
C SER A 186 -25.97 -4.05 5.60
N ALA A 187 -25.75 -3.39 6.73
CA ALA A 187 -26.49 -2.18 7.10
C ALA A 187 -25.97 -0.90 6.40
N PHE A 188 -24.86 -1.01 5.67
CA PHE A 188 -24.21 0.11 5.00
C PHE A 188 -24.23 -0.10 3.48
N GLU A 189 -24.58 0.97 2.77
CA GLU A 189 -24.43 1.04 1.32
C GLU A 189 -23.05 1.63 0.96
N ASN A 190 -22.67 1.56 -0.31
CA ASN A 190 -21.44 2.17 -0.84
C ASN A 190 -20.13 1.66 -0.20
N LEU A 191 -20.08 0.37 0.12
CA LEU A 191 -18.86 -0.31 0.56
C LEU A 191 -18.44 -1.36 -0.46
N GLN A 192 -17.14 -1.47 -0.68
CA GLN A 192 -16.48 -2.61 -1.31
C GLN A 192 -15.75 -3.41 -0.24
N ILE A 193 -15.98 -4.72 -0.24
CA ILE A 193 -15.44 -5.64 0.74
C ILE A 193 -14.67 -6.72 -0.02
N ASP A 194 -13.36 -6.68 0.13
CA ASP A 194 -12.41 -7.65 -0.41
C ASP A 194 -11.77 -8.41 0.77
N GLY A 195 -11.10 -9.54 0.54
CA GLY A 195 -10.44 -10.21 1.66
C GLY A 195 -9.80 -11.55 1.38
N GLU A 196 -8.91 -11.89 2.29
CA GLU A 196 -8.22 -13.17 2.40
C GLU A 196 -8.86 -14.04 3.52
N PRO A 197 -8.45 -15.31 3.69
CA PRO A 197 -8.96 -16.16 4.76
C PRO A 197 -8.80 -15.56 6.17
N THR A 198 -7.75 -14.79 6.40
CA THR A 198 -7.37 -14.24 7.71
C THR A 198 -7.63 -12.74 7.85
N GLN A 199 -8.05 -12.05 6.78
CA GLN A 199 -8.22 -10.60 6.80
C GLN A 199 -9.31 -10.14 5.83
N LEU A 200 -10.11 -9.16 6.24
CA LEU A 200 -11.03 -8.43 5.35
C LEU A 200 -10.49 -7.01 5.12
N HIS A 201 -10.65 -6.52 3.90
CA HIS A 201 -10.37 -5.15 3.49
C HIS A 201 -11.70 -4.49 3.12
N ILE A 202 -12.00 -3.36 3.75
CA ILE A 202 -13.25 -2.65 3.54
C ILE A 202 -12.90 -1.24 3.12
N ARG A 203 -13.44 -0.79 1.99
CA ARG A 203 -13.22 0.54 1.44
C ARG A 203 -14.52 1.13 0.90
N PRO A 204 -14.62 2.45 0.75
CA PRO A 204 -15.78 3.03 0.09
C PRO A 204 -15.87 2.57 -1.37
N ALA A 205 -17.08 2.42 -1.89
CA ALA A 205 -17.32 2.09 -3.30
C ALA A 205 -17.19 3.36 -4.16
N LEU A 206 -15.97 3.65 -4.58
CA LEU A 206 -15.61 4.85 -5.35
C LEU A 206 -15.42 4.52 -6.84
N ASP A 207 -15.62 5.52 -7.68
CA ASP A 207 -15.09 5.54 -9.05
C ASP A 207 -13.60 5.94 -9.02
N TRP A 208 -12.81 5.18 -8.26
CA TRP A 208 -11.38 5.33 -8.10
C TRP A 208 -10.74 3.96 -7.83
N ASP A 209 -9.76 3.60 -8.65
CA ASP A 209 -9.08 2.31 -8.59
C ASP A 209 -7.54 2.46 -8.64
N ALA A 210 -6.85 1.32 -8.63
CA ALA A 210 -5.39 1.31 -8.70
C ALA A 210 -4.86 1.91 -10.02
N GLY A 211 -5.60 1.78 -11.12
CA GLY A 211 -5.24 2.38 -12.41
C GLY A 211 -5.29 3.91 -12.33
N SER A 212 -6.36 4.45 -11.75
CA SER A 212 -6.54 5.88 -11.50
C SER A 212 -5.41 6.47 -10.66
N ALA A 213 -4.95 5.72 -9.64
CA ALA A 213 -3.81 6.11 -8.83
C ALA A 213 -2.49 6.12 -9.61
N VAL A 214 -2.26 5.12 -10.47
CA VAL A 214 -1.08 5.06 -11.35
C VAL A 214 -1.09 6.23 -12.34
N ASP A 215 -2.22 6.51 -12.98
CA ASP A 215 -2.37 7.62 -13.92
C ASP A 215 -2.07 8.97 -13.26
N TRP A 216 -2.58 9.17 -12.04
CA TRP A 216 -2.27 10.37 -11.26
C TRP A 216 -0.78 10.50 -10.97
N LEU A 217 -0.12 9.41 -10.55
CA LEU A 217 1.31 9.41 -10.26
C LEU A 217 2.12 9.72 -11.50
N LEU A 218 1.85 9.04 -12.62
CA LEU A 218 2.55 9.24 -13.89
C LEU A 218 2.40 10.67 -14.39
N ALA A 219 1.19 11.23 -14.35
CA ALA A 219 0.94 12.61 -14.78
C ALA A 219 1.76 13.64 -13.97
N ARG A 220 1.90 13.43 -12.64
CA ARG A 220 2.70 14.33 -11.79
C ARG A 220 4.20 14.10 -11.94
N MET A 221 4.61 12.86 -12.12
CA MET A 221 6.00 12.52 -12.36
C MET A 221 6.53 13.10 -13.68
N GLN A 222 5.72 13.08 -14.74
CA GLN A 222 6.07 13.70 -16.02
C GLN A 222 6.25 15.22 -15.90
N GLN A 223 5.41 15.90 -15.12
CA GLN A 223 5.53 17.34 -14.88
C GLN A 223 6.78 17.74 -14.08
N ALA A 224 7.37 16.81 -13.31
CA ALA A 224 8.57 17.07 -12.53
C ALA A 224 9.87 16.91 -13.34
N VAL A 225 9.81 16.29 -14.53
CA VAL A 225 10.97 16.06 -15.42
C VAL A 225 11.08 17.13 -16.52
N GLY A 226 10.04 17.91 -16.75
CA GLY A 226 10.03 19.06 -17.69
C GLY A 226 10.33 20.39 -17.01
#